data_AF-A0A098FH06-F1
#
_entry.id   AF-A0A098FH06-F1
#
_cell.length_a   1.000
_cell.length_b   1.000
_cell.length_c   1.000
_cell.angle_alpha   90.00
_cell.angle_beta   90.00
_cell.angle_gamma   90.00
#
_symmetry.space_group_name_H-M   'P 1'
#
loop_
_entity.id
_entity.type
_entity.pdbx_description
1 polymer ?
#
loop_
_entity_poly.entity_id
_entity_poly.type
_entity_poly.pdbx_seq_one_letter_code
_entity_poly.pdbx_strand_id
1 'polypeptide(L)'
;MGNTLVKSQLEDVKGFLETTVAQLEEFINETTYSKLQEEKSGDETYYKGILSSLRRMLVSCEEGLEACQIVLKNDVFNKAAAEKTLYRVYHQCIEEYFSPKSDRWFEDSRSAYTGKNSIKFHQSVPDSIISILKAVESGFQTMREELEFYETDYRTKMLQSR
;
A
#
# COMPACT_ATOMS: atom_id res chain seq x y z
N MET A 1 -9.66 21.02 17.39
CA MET A 1 -8.41 20.95 16.60
C MET A 1 -8.02 19.52 16.25
N GLY A 2 -7.87 18.60 17.22
CA GLY A 2 -7.46 17.21 16.93
C GLY A 2 -8.39 16.43 15.99
N ASN A 3 -9.71 16.61 16.06
CA ASN A 3 -10.65 15.93 15.12
C ASN A 3 -10.47 16.40 13.66
N THR A 4 -10.14 17.68 13.45
CA THR A 4 -9.98 18.26 12.11
C THR A 4 -8.74 17.70 11.42
N LEU A 5 -7.64 17.53 12.17
CA LEU A 5 -6.39 16.98 11.65
C LEU A 5 -6.53 15.50 11.26
N VAL A 6 -7.14 14.67 12.12
CA VAL A 6 -7.37 13.25 11.80
C VAL A 6 -8.33 13.09 10.62
N LYS A 7 -9.34 13.97 10.50
CA LYS A 7 -10.24 13.96 9.35
C LYS A 7 -9.51 14.30 8.05
N SER A 8 -8.67 15.35 8.05
CA SER A 8 -7.85 15.70 6.89
C SER A 8 -6.96 14.53 6.46
N GLN A 9 -6.24 13.93 7.41
CA GLN A 9 -5.39 12.78 7.11
C GLN A 9 -6.16 11.61 6.51
N LEU A 10 -7.38 11.36 6.98
CA LEU A 10 -8.24 10.31 6.44
C LEU A 10 -8.72 10.63 5.01
N GLU A 11 -8.96 11.90 4.70
CA GLU A 11 -9.26 12.36 3.34
C GLU A 11 -8.06 12.21 2.40
N ASP A 12 -6.86 12.53 2.88
CA ASP A 12 -5.60 12.37 2.13
C ASP A 12 -5.32 10.88 1.83
N VAL A 13 -5.43 10.01 2.85
CA VAL A 13 -5.31 8.55 2.68
C VAL A 13 -6.35 8.00 1.71
N LYS A 14 -7.60 8.49 1.78
CA LYS A 14 -8.65 8.09 0.84
C LYS A 14 -8.24 8.43 -0.60
N GLY A 15 -7.75 9.65 -0.86
CA GLY A 15 -7.31 10.06 -2.20
C GLY A 15 -6.11 9.25 -2.72
N PHE A 16 -5.15 8.94 -1.84
CA PHE A 16 -4.05 8.03 -2.15
C PHE A 16 -4.55 6.63 -2.55
N LEU A 17 -5.49 6.06 -1.78
CA LEU A 17 -6.03 4.74 -2.04
C LEU A 17 -6.87 4.71 -3.33
N GLU A 18 -7.67 5.75 -3.61
CA GLU A 18 -8.41 5.89 -4.89
C GLU A 18 -7.46 5.83 -6.09
N THR A 19 -6.35 6.56 -6.02
CA THR A 19 -5.34 6.58 -7.09
C THR A 19 -4.63 5.22 -7.23
N THR A 20 -4.22 4.62 -6.10
CA THR A 20 -3.49 3.35 -6.08
C THR A 20 -4.35 2.19 -6.58
N VAL A 21 -5.60 2.10 -6.11
CA VAL A 21 -6.57 1.09 -6.57
C VAL A 21 -6.75 1.18 -8.07
N ALA A 22 -7.00 2.38 -8.61
CA ALA A 22 -7.18 2.57 -10.05
C ALA A 22 -5.97 2.08 -10.87
N GLN A 23 -4.74 2.43 -10.45
CA GLN A 23 -3.52 2.00 -11.14
C GLN A 23 -3.29 0.48 -11.07
N LEU A 24 -3.50 -0.13 -9.91
CA LEU A 24 -3.34 -1.57 -9.73
C LEU A 24 -4.41 -2.36 -10.48
N GLU A 25 -5.65 -1.90 -10.44
CA GLU A 25 -6.78 -2.51 -11.13
C GLU A 25 -6.59 -2.50 -12.65
N GLU A 26 -6.21 -1.35 -13.22
CA GLU A 26 -5.89 -1.22 -14.65
C GLU A 26 -4.80 -2.22 -15.06
N PHE A 27 -3.70 -2.28 -14.30
CA PHE A 27 -2.62 -3.22 -14.57
C PHE A 27 -3.06 -4.69 -14.46
N ILE A 28 -3.78 -5.06 -13.40
CA ILE A 28 -4.18 -6.44 -13.12
C ILE A 28 -5.22 -6.96 -14.12
N ASN A 29 -6.13 -6.10 -14.58
CA ASN A 29 -7.16 -6.48 -15.55
C ASN A 29 -6.57 -6.82 -16.92
N GLU A 30 -5.45 -6.19 -17.30
CA GLU A 30 -4.81 -6.40 -18.59
C GLU A 30 -3.61 -7.35 -18.57
N THR A 31 -3.15 -7.79 -17.39
CA THR A 31 -1.93 -8.59 -17.24
C THR A 31 -2.21 -10.07 -16.96
N THR A 32 -1.59 -10.95 -17.74
CA THR A 32 -1.63 -12.41 -17.53
C THR A 32 -0.23 -12.99 -17.38
N TYR A 33 -0.12 -14.18 -16.81
CA TYR A 33 1.14 -14.91 -16.73
C TYR A 33 1.79 -15.11 -18.12
N SER A 34 0.98 -15.44 -19.13
CA SER A 34 1.48 -15.64 -20.50
C SER A 34 2.06 -14.36 -21.08
N LYS A 35 1.39 -13.20 -20.92
CA LYS A 35 1.92 -11.90 -21.34
C LYS A 35 3.26 -11.57 -20.66
N LEU A 36 3.41 -11.88 -19.37
CA LEU A 36 4.67 -11.70 -18.64
C LEU A 36 5.80 -12.58 -19.20
N GLN A 37 5.50 -13.84 -19.56
CA GLN A 37 6.48 -14.75 -20.16
C GLN A 37 6.89 -14.33 -21.58
N GLU A 38 5.96 -13.76 -22.36
CA GLU A 38 6.23 -13.18 -23.68
C GLU A 38 7.12 -11.93 -23.58
N GLU A 39 6.86 -11.06 -22.61
CA GLU A 39 7.70 -9.88 -22.36
C GLU A 39 9.11 -10.28 -21.90
N LYS A 40 9.19 -11.24 -20.97
CA LYS A 40 10.47 -11.75 -20.48
C LYS A 40 10.33 -13.12 -19.83
N SER A 41 10.96 -14.13 -20.43
CA SER A 41 10.94 -15.48 -19.87
C SER A 41 11.59 -15.53 -18.49
N GLY A 42 10.95 -16.26 -17.56
CA GLY A 42 11.40 -16.35 -16.16
C GLY A 42 10.73 -17.50 -15.41
N ASP A 43 10.99 -17.60 -14.11
CA ASP A 43 10.43 -18.67 -13.28
C ASP A 43 8.91 -18.56 -13.13
N GLU A 44 8.21 -19.65 -13.45
CA GLU A 44 6.74 -19.71 -13.43
C GLU A 44 6.18 -19.43 -12.03
N THR A 45 6.75 -20.08 -11.02
CA THR A 45 6.29 -19.98 -9.63
C THR A 45 6.47 -18.56 -9.10
N TYR A 46 7.58 -17.94 -9.44
CA TYR A 46 7.92 -16.59 -9.06
C TYR A 46 6.96 -15.57 -9.69
N TYR A 47 6.73 -15.63 -11.01
CA TYR A 47 5.83 -14.70 -11.70
C TYR A 47 4.39 -14.83 -11.22
N LYS A 48 3.89 -16.06 -11.07
CA LYS A 48 2.56 -16.31 -10.48
C LYS A 48 2.48 -15.79 -9.05
N GLY A 49 3.56 -15.94 -8.27
CA GLY A 49 3.68 -15.40 -6.92
C GLY A 49 3.61 -13.87 -6.87
N ILE A 50 4.25 -13.17 -7.81
CA ILE A 50 4.16 -11.70 -7.93
C ILE A 50 2.73 -11.28 -8.25
N LEU A 51 2.11 -11.87 -9.27
CA LEU A 51 0.72 -11.55 -9.63
C LEU A 51 -0.24 -11.82 -8.47
N SER A 52 -0.02 -12.89 -7.69
CA SER A 52 -0.78 -13.16 -6.47
C SER A 52 -0.58 -12.08 -5.40
N SER A 53 0.63 -11.54 -5.27
CA SER A 53 0.96 -10.49 -4.30
C SER A 53 0.37 -9.15 -4.69
N LEU A 54 0.43 -8.76 -5.97
CA LEU A 54 -0.22 -7.55 -6.48
C LEU A 54 -1.73 -7.59 -6.28
N ARG A 55 -2.38 -8.74 -6.52
CA ARG A 55 -3.82 -8.90 -6.25
C ARG A 55 -4.16 -8.77 -4.77
N ARG A 56 -3.36 -9.36 -3.88
CA ARG A 56 -3.56 -9.18 -2.43
C ARG A 56 -3.42 -7.71 -2.02
N MET A 57 -2.44 -7.01 -2.58
CA MET A 57 -2.23 -5.58 -2.32
C MET A 57 -3.40 -4.74 -2.81
N LEU A 58 -3.92 -5.01 -4.02
CA LEU A 58 -5.13 -4.36 -4.54
C LEU A 58 -6.30 -4.54 -3.56
N VAL A 59 -6.58 -5.78 -3.14
CA VAL A 59 -7.68 -6.07 -2.20
C VAL A 59 -7.49 -5.33 -0.88
N SER A 60 -6.28 -5.33 -0.30
CA SER A 60 -6.00 -4.57 0.93
C SER A 60 -6.29 -3.08 0.75
N CYS A 61 -5.90 -2.50 -0.39
CA CYS A 61 -6.14 -1.08 -0.69
C CYS A 61 -7.63 -0.78 -0.90
N GLU A 62 -8.39 -1.66 -1.54
CA GLU A 62 -9.84 -1.56 -1.70
C GLU A 62 -10.56 -1.58 -0.34
N GLU A 63 -10.21 -2.54 0.54
CA GLU A 63 -10.74 -2.63 1.89
C GLU A 63 -10.42 -1.37 2.72
N GLY A 64 -9.19 -0.86 2.59
CA GLY A 64 -8.77 0.39 3.22
C GLY A 64 -9.58 1.59 2.71
N LEU A 65 -9.83 1.65 1.39
CA LEU A 65 -10.56 2.73 0.76
C LEU A 65 -12.02 2.74 1.22
N GLU A 66 -12.66 1.58 1.20
CA GLU A 66 -14.04 1.42 1.68
C GLU A 66 -14.14 1.84 3.16
N ALA A 67 -13.20 1.42 4.01
CA ALA A 67 -13.17 1.80 5.41
C ALA A 67 -13.03 3.32 5.60
N CYS A 68 -12.19 4.00 4.81
CA CYS A 68 -12.08 5.47 4.82
C CYS A 68 -13.42 6.12 4.43
N GLN A 69 -14.04 5.65 3.35
CA GLN A 69 -15.33 6.17 2.88
C GLN A 69 -16.44 6.00 3.91
N ILE A 70 -16.53 4.84 4.57
CA ILE A 70 -17.52 4.59 5.63
C ILE A 70 -17.33 5.57 6.79
N VAL A 71 -16.10 5.77 7.26
CA VAL A 71 -15.82 6.66 8.39
C VAL A 71 -16.14 8.11 8.03
N LEU A 72 -15.79 8.56 6.82
CA LEU A 72 -16.01 9.93 6.34
C LEU A 72 -17.48 10.24 6.05
N LYS A 73 -18.30 9.23 5.70
CA LYS A 73 -19.74 9.39 5.43
C LYS A 73 -20.60 9.55 6.70
N ASN A 74 -20.06 9.29 7.90
CA ASN A 74 -20.83 9.43 9.13
C ASN A 74 -21.22 10.89 9.41
N ASP A 75 -22.47 11.12 9.81
CA ASP A 75 -22.99 12.46 10.18
C ASP A 75 -22.15 13.13 11.29
N VAL A 76 -21.68 12.33 12.25
CA VAL A 76 -20.76 12.74 13.31
C VAL A 76 -19.43 12.04 13.11
N PHE A 77 -18.37 12.82 12.95
CA PHE A 77 -17.02 12.29 12.73
C PHE A 77 -16.53 11.48 13.95
N ASN A 78 -16.38 10.17 13.75
CA ASN A 78 -15.86 9.27 14.77
C ASN A 78 -14.33 9.20 14.71
N LYS A 79 -13.67 10.04 15.52
CA LYS A 79 -12.20 10.12 15.57
C LYS A 79 -11.54 8.77 15.89
N ALA A 80 -12.09 7.98 16.82
CA ALA A 80 -11.49 6.70 17.19
C ALA A 80 -11.55 5.68 16.05
N ALA A 81 -12.65 5.66 15.30
CA ALA A 81 -12.76 4.85 14.09
C ALA A 81 -11.76 5.30 13.02
N ALA A 82 -11.58 6.61 12.82
CA ALA A 82 -10.61 7.16 11.88
C ALA A 82 -9.17 6.77 12.25
N GLU A 83 -8.73 6.98 13.50
CA GLU A 83 -7.39 6.58 13.96
C GLU A 83 -7.14 5.08 13.76
N LYS A 84 -8.15 4.24 14.05
CA LYS A 84 -8.08 2.79 13.82
C LYS A 84 -7.98 2.43 12.33
N THR A 85 -8.70 3.13 11.46
CA THR A 85 -8.64 2.92 10.01
C THR A 85 -7.25 3.30 9.48
N LEU A 86 -6.70 4.46 9.88
CA LEU A 86 -5.35 4.89 9.51
C LEU A 86 -4.28 3.89 9.95
N TYR A 87 -4.36 3.41 11.19
CA TYR A 87 -3.48 2.35 11.71
C TYR A 87 -3.54 1.06 10.88
N ARG A 88 -4.74 0.65 10.47
CA ARG A 88 -4.93 -0.54 9.62
C ARG A 88 -4.34 -0.36 8.23
N VAL A 89 -4.61 0.78 7.58
CA VAL A 89 -4.07 1.10 6.25
C VAL A 89 -2.54 1.06 6.29
N TYR A 90 -1.92 1.66 7.31
CA TYR A 90 -0.48 1.62 7.48
C TYR A 90 0.05 0.17 7.48
N HIS A 91 -0.49 -0.71 8.31
CA HIS A 91 0.03 -2.08 8.41
C HIS A 91 -0.39 -3.03 7.28
N GLN A 92 -1.58 -2.85 6.70
CA GLN A 92 -2.14 -3.81 5.74
C GLN A 92 -1.87 -3.41 4.29
N CYS A 93 -1.62 -2.13 4.03
CA CYS A 93 -1.29 -1.61 2.70
C CYS A 93 0.16 -1.15 2.67
N ILE A 94 0.51 -0.18 3.51
CA ILE A 94 1.80 0.54 3.39
C ILE A 94 2.98 -0.38 3.70
N GLU A 95 2.97 -1.01 4.87
CA GLU A 95 4.03 -1.94 5.26
C GLU A 95 4.11 -3.17 4.35
N GLU A 96 2.97 -3.68 3.87
CA GLU A 96 2.96 -4.84 2.96
C GLU A 96 3.60 -4.51 1.60
N TYR A 97 3.58 -3.24 1.15
CA TYR A 97 4.30 -2.82 -0.05
C TYR A 97 5.82 -2.87 0.15
N PHE A 98 6.34 -2.42 1.28
CA PHE A 98 7.80 -2.39 1.54
C PHE A 98 8.34 -3.74 2.06
N SER A 99 7.51 -4.51 2.77
CA SER A 99 7.85 -5.78 3.39
C SER A 99 6.75 -6.83 3.13
N PRO A 100 6.60 -7.29 1.86
CA PRO A 100 5.54 -8.22 1.51
C PRO A 100 5.76 -9.59 2.16
N LYS A 101 4.69 -10.17 2.71
CA LYS A 101 4.73 -11.52 3.32
C LYS A 101 5.08 -12.62 2.33
N SER A 102 4.88 -12.36 1.05
CA SER A 102 5.17 -13.30 -0.02
C SER A 102 6.66 -13.42 -0.35
N ASP A 103 7.48 -12.49 0.16
CA ASP A 103 8.93 -12.39 -0.07
C ASP A 103 9.27 -12.47 -1.57
N ARG A 104 8.49 -11.76 -2.41
CA ARG A 104 8.73 -11.66 -3.86
C ARG A 104 9.47 -10.39 -4.25
N TRP A 105 9.53 -9.42 -3.36
CA TRP A 105 10.37 -8.24 -3.47
C TRP A 105 10.66 -7.73 -2.05
N PHE A 106 11.62 -6.82 -1.94
CA PHE A 106 12.04 -6.24 -0.67
C PHE A 106 12.45 -4.78 -0.87
N GLU A 107 12.40 -4.00 0.20
CA GLU A 107 12.92 -2.64 0.22
C GLU A 107 14.46 -2.64 0.38
N ASP A 108 15.16 -1.97 -0.53
CA ASP A 108 16.56 -1.58 -0.35
C ASP A 108 16.62 -0.28 0.46
N SER A 109 16.92 -0.40 1.75
CA SER A 109 16.98 0.71 2.71
C SER A 109 17.98 1.82 2.35
N ARG A 110 18.93 1.55 1.42
CA ARG A 110 19.89 2.56 0.95
C ARG A 110 19.29 3.52 -0.07
N SER A 111 18.10 3.21 -0.58
CA SER A 111 17.47 3.96 -1.66
C SER A 111 17.06 5.38 -1.24
N ALA A 112 16.78 5.59 0.05
CA ALA A 112 16.50 6.89 0.66
C ALA A 112 17.59 7.94 0.39
N TYR A 113 18.85 7.52 0.22
CA TYR A 113 19.98 8.42 -0.04
C TYR A 113 20.21 8.72 -1.52
N THR A 114 19.52 8.02 -2.42
CA THR A 114 19.80 8.07 -3.87
C THR A 114 18.64 8.59 -4.72
N GLY A 115 17.47 8.82 -4.13
CA GLY A 115 16.26 9.22 -4.85
C GLY A 115 15.77 8.17 -5.86
N LYS A 116 16.24 6.92 -5.72
CA LYS A 116 15.83 5.78 -6.56
C LYS A 116 14.69 5.03 -5.90
N ASN A 117 13.90 4.35 -6.73
CA ASN A 117 12.93 3.36 -6.29
C ASN A 117 13.58 2.29 -5.39
N SER A 118 12.95 2.08 -4.25
CA SER A 118 13.41 1.28 -3.13
C SER A 118 13.15 -0.20 -3.33
N ILE A 119 12.14 -0.57 -4.11
CA ILE A 119 11.78 -1.98 -4.31
C ILE A 119 12.80 -2.71 -5.20
N LYS A 120 13.26 -3.88 -4.71
CA LYS A 120 14.11 -4.83 -5.42
C LYS A 120 13.44 -6.20 -5.48
N PHE A 121 13.67 -6.90 -6.58
CA PHE A 121 13.19 -8.27 -6.78
C PHE A 121 14.31 -9.27 -6.53
N HIS A 122 13.97 -10.42 -5.96
CA HIS A 122 14.91 -11.54 -5.77
C HIS A 122 15.31 -12.22 -7.09
N GLN A 123 14.47 -12.10 -8.11
CA GLN A 123 14.75 -12.58 -9.46
C GLN A 123 14.46 -11.49 -10.50
N SER A 124 14.98 -11.67 -11.71
CA SER A 124 14.65 -10.79 -12.83
C SER A 124 13.16 -10.90 -13.16
N VAL A 125 12.51 -9.76 -13.35
CA VAL A 125 11.08 -9.66 -13.68
C VAL A 125 10.89 -8.86 -14.98
N PRO A 126 9.70 -8.93 -15.61
CA PRO A 126 9.34 -8.08 -16.74
C PRO A 126 9.28 -6.60 -16.33
N ASP A 127 9.52 -5.70 -17.28
CA ASP A 127 9.56 -4.26 -17.07
C ASP A 127 8.17 -3.71 -16.72
N SER A 128 7.09 -4.35 -17.18
CA SER A 128 5.71 -4.02 -16.80
C SER A 128 5.47 -4.14 -15.29
N ILE A 129 6.02 -5.18 -14.65
CA ILE A 129 5.96 -5.38 -13.18
C ILE A 129 6.78 -4.32 -12.44
N ILE A 130 7.96 -3.98 -12.97
CA ILE A 130 8.78 -2.89 -12.40
C ILE A 130 8.01 -1.58 -12.49
N SER A 131 7.42 -1.30 -13.64
CA SER A 131 6.74 -0.04 -13.92
C SER A 131 5.55 0.19 -12.99
N ILE A 132 4.70 -0.81 -12.75
CA ILE A 132 3.56 -0.66 -11.85
C ILE A 132 3.99 -0.43 -10.40
N LEU A 133 4.98 -1.19 -9.88
CA LEU A 133 5.46 -0.96 -8.50
C LEU A 133 6.12 0.40 -8.35
N LYS A 134 6.84 0.87 -9.36
CA LYS A 134 7.41 2.24 -9.36
C LYS A 134 6.34 3.32 -9.44
N ALA A 135 5.28 3.10 -10.21
CA ALA A 135 4.22 4.09 -10.42
C ALA A 135 3.46 4.41 -9.13
N VAL A 136 3.27 3.43 -8.25
CA VAL A 136 2.58 3.61 -6.97
C VAL A 136 3.52 4.05 -5.84
N GLU A 137 4.84 3.85 -5.97
CA GLU A 137 5.81 3.96 -4.87
C GLU A 137 5.80 5.30 -4.16
N SER A 138 5.70 6.41 -4.90
CA SER A 138 5.71 7.76 -4.29
C SER A 138 4.54 7.96 -3.34
N GLY A 139 3.35 7.49 -3.70
CA GLY A 139 2.19 7.53 -2.82
C GLY A 139 2.41 6.70 -1.55
N PHE A 140 2.94 5.49 -1.70
CA PHE A 140 3.28 4.63 -0.56
C PHE A 140 4.32 5.26 0.36
N GLN A 141 5.35 5.91 -0.18
CA GLN A 141 6.36 6.61 0.62
C GLN A 141 5.76 7.78 1.39
N THR A 142 5.00 8.65 0.72
CA THR A 142 4.34 9.79 1.38
C THR A 142 3.43 9.31 2.51
N MET A 143 2.61 8.29 2.27
CA MET A 143 1.72 7.76 3.30
C MET A 143 2.47 7.07 4.44
N ARG A 144 3.63 6.44 4.18
CA ARG A 144 4.47 5.88 5.23
C ARG A 144 4.93 6.96 6.21
N GLU A 145 5.41 8.08 5.67
CA GLU A 145 5.90 9.22 6.47
C GLU A 145 4.74 9.89 7.24
N GLU A 146 3.62 10.16 6.56
CA GLU A 146 2.47 10.84 7.19
C GLU A 146 1.77 9.98 8.25
N LEU A 147 1.76 8.65 8.08
CA LEU A 147 1.08 7.74 9.00
C LEU A 147 1.97 7.18 10.10
N GLU A 148 3.29 7.43 10.08
CA GLU A 148 4.24 6.97 11.11
C GLU A 148 3.81 7.37 12.52
N PHE A 149 3.29 8.60 12.69
CA PHE A 149 2.75 9.08 13.97
C PHE A 149 1.65 8.18 14.52
N TYR A 150 0.77 7.65 13.66
CA TYR A 150 -0.34 6.80 14.08
C TYR A 150 0.13 5.38 14.44
N GLU A 151 1.25 4.89 13.92
CA GLU A 151 1.85 3.63 14.39
C GLU A 151 2.21 3.74 15.87
N THR A 152 2.93 4.80 16.23
CA THR A 152 3.50 4.94 17.58
C THR A 152 2.46 5.41 18.61
N ASP A 153 1.61 6.37 18.27
CA ASP A 153 0.61 6.93 19.20
C ASP A 153 -0.57 5.97 19.43
N TYR A 154 -1.14 5.37 18.37
CA TYR A 154 -2.25 4.44 18.50
C TYR A 154 -1.83 3.20 19.31
N ARG A 155 -0.65 2.66 19.04
CA ARG A 155 -0.10 1.52 19.77
C ARG A 155 0.09 1.83 21.26
N THR A 156 0.57 3.03 21.58
CA THR A 156 0.71 3.49 22.98
C THR A 156 -0.64 3.60 23.68
N LYS A 157 -1.65 4.21 23.05
CA LYS A 157 -3.02 4.29 23.58
C LYS A 157 -3.62 2.91 23.84
N MET A 158 -3.40 1.95 22.93
CA MET A 158 -3.89 0.58 23.07
C MET A 158 -3.20 -0.20 24.20
N LEU A 159 -1.94 0.11 24.51
CA LEU A 159 -1.22 -0.49 25.64
C LEU A 159 -1.68 0.07 26.99
N GLN A 160 -2.00 1.37 27.07
CA GLN A 160 -2.45 2.04 28.29
C GLN A 160 -3.91 1.76 28.65
N SER A 161 -4.70 1.25 27.70
CA SER A 161 -6.12 0.92 27.88
C SER A 161 -6.36 -0.56 28.21
N ARG A 162 -5.30 -1.34 28.41
CA ARG A 162 -5.32 -2.71 28.94
C ARG A 162 -5.05 -2.71 30.44
#